data_AF-A0A0S8HMQ6-F1
#
_entry.id   AF-A0A0S8HMQ6-F1
#
_cell.length_a   1.000
_cell.length_b   1.000
_cell.length_c   1.000
_cell.angle_alpha   90.00
_cell.angle_beta   90.00
_cell.angle_gamma   90.00
#
_symmetry.space_group_name_H-M   'P 1'
#
loop_
_entity.id
_entity.type
_entity.pdbx_description
1 polymer ?
#
loop_
_entity_poly.entity_id
_entity_poly.type
_entity_poly.pdbx_seq_one_letter_code
_entity_poly.pdbx_strand_id
1 'polypeptide(L)'
;MIGLWFAALVLGGCGAPAGGGPGLPDWQRPELLYLLAQPYPSLYVEIDTVEGVQPDEDALAALKDFLRRHCHKPDGIRFLRDKPIPLTQAERTHPHGLALMHMSGPPGGGSAPQAAYLYVLIFDSKRMRLPKPHRVHVSTQYPCAIYIDVAWEPLLHKRAGARMAQHEAGHILGLCKNTSHGDGAHCRNKGCPMGGVTFSTSRWLFGLPPTAQQLCQDCLDDLTAARQSGPDGRLSFSGPALVRRENGYFVASLPLQIQVSFRPAASFDGRQMQAAAHKALAEAMAKARKGTKKQVLPLVHCPDDFEDAPARRAAYQRLTRDPDPRVAAWAKRELKKLQP
;
A
#
# COMPACT_ATOMS: atom_id res chain seq x y z
N MET A 1 -16.58 10.16 -56.77
CA MET A 1 -16.92 10.64 -55.42
C MET A 1 -16.61 9.54 -54.42
N ILE A 2 -15.46 9.62 -53.75
CA ILE A 2 -15.05 8.66 -52.72
C ILE A 2 -15.34 9.35 -51.38
N GLY A 3 -16.39 8.90 -50.70
CA GLY A 3 -16.77 9.43 -49.39
C GLY A 3 -15.88 8.83 -48.30
N LEU A 4 -14.97 9.63 -47.76
CA LEU A 4 -14.26 9.32 -46.52
C LEU A 4 -15.23 9.44 -45.34
N TRP A 5 -15.63 8.30 -44.79
CA TRP A 5 -16.28 8.24 -43.48
C TRP A 5 -15.21 8.36 -42.39
N PHE A 6 -15.12 9.54 -41.76
CA PHE A 6 -14.45 9.69 -40.48
C PHE A 6 -15.31 9.00 -39.41
N ALA A 7 -15.02 7.73 -39.14
CA ALA A 7 -15.49 7.07 -37.94
C ALA A 7 -14.84 7.78 -36.74
N ALA A 8 -15.61 8.64 -36.07
CA ALA A 8 -15.24 9.19 -34.78
C ALA A 8 -15.14 8.03 -33.79
N LEU A 9 -13.92 7.53 -33.58
CA LEU A 9 -13.58 6.67 -32.46
C LEU A 9 -13.82 7.50 -31.18
N VAL A 10 -15.02 7.39 -30.63
CA VAL A 10 -15.26 7.74 -29.24
C VAL A 10 -14.52 6.68 -28.43
N LEU A 11 -13.22 6.91 -28.23
CA LEU A 11 -12.45 6.27 -27.18
C LEU A 11 -13.18 6.62 -25.90
N GLY A 12 -13.96 5.66 -25.38
CA GLY A 12 -14.58 5.75 -24.08
C GLY A 12 -13.50 6.06 -23.05
N GLY A 13 -13.34 7.34 -22.76
CA GLY A 13 -12.49 7.83 -21.69
C GLY A 13 -12.89 7.12 -20.42
N CYS A 14 -11.91 6.80 -19.59
CA CYS A 14 -12.02 6.08 -18.34
C CYS A 14 -13.30 6.43 -17.57
N GLY A 15 -14.38 5.69 -17.86
CA GLY A 15 -15.54 5.57 -17.02
C GLY A 15 -15.12 4.71 -15.84
N ALA A 16 -14.26 5.27 -14.98
CA ALA A 16 -14.30 4.86 -13.60
C ALA A 16 -15.75 5.06 -13.15
N PRO A 17 -16.39 4.10 -12.45
CA PRO A 17 -17.52 4.50 -11.63
C PRO A 17 -17.10 5.73 -10.84
N ALA A 18 -17.98 6.71 -10.68
CA ALA A 18 -17.72 8.03 -10.09
C ALA A 18 -17.13 8.03 -8.65
N GLY A 19 -16.67 6.89 -8.12
CA GLY A 19 -15.80 6.82 -6.96
C GLY A 19 -14.37 6.50 -7.40
N GLY A 20 -13.48 7.50 -7.32
CA GLY A 20 -12.12 7.19 -6.90
C GLY A 20 -12.23 6.30 -5.65
N GLY A 21 -11.41 5.24 -5.58
CA GLY A 21 -11.41 4.40 -4.38
C GLY A 21 -11.24 5.30 -3.16
N PRO A 22 -11.88 4.99 -2.01
CA PRO A 22 -11.71 5.80 -0.81
C PRO A 22 -10.20 5.94 -0.56
N GLY A 23 -9.74 7.16 -0.27
CA GLY A 23 -8.35 7.39 0.10
C GLY A 23 -7.93 6.51 1.28
N LEU A 24 -6.64 6.55 1.62
CA LEU A 24 -6.15 5.79 2.76
C LEU A 24 -6.96 6.15 4.01
N PRO A 25 -7.45 5.15 4.76
CA PRO A 25 -8.34 5.41 5.86
C PRO A 25 -7.65 6.14 7.01
N ASP A 26 -8.41 7.00 7.69
CA ASP A 26 -7.92 7.87 8.78
C ASP A 26 -7.34 7.14 9.99
N TRP A 27 -7.59 5.84 10.11
CA TRP A 27 -7.06 5.05 11.23
C TRP A 27 -5.65 4.50 10.98
N GLN A 28 -5.14 4.51 9.75
CA GLN A 28 -3.79 3.97 9.47
C GLN A 28 -2.68 4.99 9.55
N ARG A 29 -2.96 6.24 9.14
CA ARG A 29 -2.06 7.41 9.04
C ARG A 29 -0.54 7.13 8.94
N PRO A 30 -0.07 6.24 8.04
CA PRO A 30 1.35 5.90 7.99
C PRO A 30 2.21 7.11 7.56
N GLU A 31 1.60 8.13 6.94
CA GLU A 31 2.27 9.38 6.57
C GLU A 31 2.99 10.04 7.75
N LEU A 32 2.46 9.91 8.97
CA LEU A 32 3.07 10.51 10.16
C LEU A 32 4.38 9.81 10.55
N LEU A 33 4.59 8.56 10.12
CA LEU A 33 5.86 7.85 10.28
C LEU A 33 6.88 8.23 9.20
N TYR A 34 6.45 8.85 8.09
CA TYR A 34 7.31 9.20 6.96
C TYR A 34 7.67 10.69 6.91
N LEU A 35 6.73 11.58 7.22
CA LEU A 35 6.87 13.02 7.06
C LEU A 35 7.71 13.69 8.16
N LEU A 36 7.91 13.01 9.29
CA LEU A 36 8.54 13.55 10.50
C LEU A 36 9.92 12.95 10.73
N ALA A 37 10.81 13.70 11.39
CA ALA A 37 12.13 13.20 11.79
C ALA A 37 12.07 12.10 12.87
N GLN A 38 10.98 12.06 13.65
CA GLN A 38 10.76 11.10 14.72
C GLN A 38 9.39 10.44 14.54
N PRO A 39 9.19 9.20 15.02
CA PRO A 39 10.14 8.37 15.79
C PRO A 39 11.19 7.64 14.94
N TYR A 40 11.10 7.78 13.61
CA TYR A 40 11.97 7.09 12.66
C TYR A 40 12.85 8.11 11.91
N PRO A 41 14.13 8.30 12.29
CA PRO A 41 15.01 9.29 11.67
C PRO A 41 15.48 8.91 10.26
N SER A 42 15.33 7.64 9.89
CA SER A 42 15.58 7.12 8.55
C SER A 42 14.34 6.44 7.96
N LEU A 43 14.30 6.34 6.63
CA LEU A 43 13.31 5.56 5.88
C LEU A 43 14.01 4.50 5.05
N TYR A 44 13.56 3.26 5.15
CA TYR A 44 13.99 2.12 4.36
C TYR A 44 12.93 1.80 3.30
N VAL A 45 13.30 1.96 2.03
CA VAL A 45 12.45 1.67 0.87
C VAL A 45 12.99 0.42 0.20
N GLU A 46 12.22 -0.65 0.24
CA GLU A 46 12.54 -1.92 -0.41
C GLU A 46 11.80 -2.02 -1.75
N ILE A 47 12.54 -2.33 -2.81
CA ILE A 47 12.03 -2.38 -4.19
C ILE A 47 12.29 -3.78 -4.74
N ASP A 48 11.20 -4.52 -4.92
CA ASP A 48 11.21 -5.82 -5.56
C ASP A 48 10.73 -5.75 -7.00
N THR A 49 11.32 -6.58 -7.85
CA THR A 49 10.91 -6.74 -9.25
C THR A 49 10.68 -8.22 -9.55
N VAL A 50 9.68 -8.57 -10.35
CA VAL A 50 9.55 -9.94 -10.88
C VAL A 50 10.55 -10.17 -12.01
N GLU A 51 11.09 -11.38 -12.10
CA GLU A 51 12.03 -11.78 -13.16
C GLU A 51 11.52 -11.44 -14.57
N GLY A 52 12.38 -10.81 -15.36
CA GLY A 52 12.06 -10.35 -16.71
C GLY A 52 11.24 -9.06 -16.77
N VAL A 53 10.94 -8.44 -15.63
CA VAL A 53 10.37 -7.09 -15.55
C VAL A 53 11.52 -6.09 -15.38
N GLN A 54 11.66 -5.19 -16.35
CA GLN A 54 12.56 -4.05 -16.22
C GLN A 54 11.77 -2.89 -15.62
N PRO A 55 12.14 -2.38 -14.43
CA PRO A 55 11.51 -1.20 -13.91
C PRO A 55 11.85 0.00 -14.78
N ASP A 56 10.91 0.92 -14.89
CA ASP A 56 11.12 2.21 -15.52
C ASP A 56 12.01 3.06 -14.60
N GLU A 57 13.26 3.29 -15.01
CA GLU A 57 14.25 4.00 -14.20
C GLU A 57 13.87 5.47 -13.99
N ASP A 58 13.17 6.11 -14.92
CA ASP A 58 12.64 7.46 -14.75
C ASP A 58 11.53 7.48 -13.70
N ALA A 59 10.68 6.45 -13.70
CA ALA A 59 9.64 6.30 -12.67
C ALA A 59 10.24 6.08 -11.28
N LEU A 60 11.27 5.25 -11.18
CA LEU A 60 11.99 5.02 -9.93
C LEU A 60 12.74 6.26 -9.46
N ALA A 61 13.37 7.01 -10.36
CA ALA A 61 14.01 8.28 -10.04
C ALA A 61 13.00 9.29 -9.51
N ALA A 62 11.85 9.44 -10.19
CA ALA A 62 10.77 10.31 -9.75
C ALA A 62 10.22 9.94 -8.37
N LEU A 63 10.06 8.64 -8.07
CA LEU A 63 9.68 8.16 -6.75
C LEU A 63 10.72 8.53 -5.69
N LYS A 64 12.00 8.26 -5.96
CA LYS A 64 13.12 8.57 -5.04
C LYS A 64 13.16 10.06 -4.72
N ASP A 65 13.06 10.90 -5.74
CA ASP A 65 13.12 12.35 -5.60
C ASP A 65 11.90 12.89 -4.86
N PHE A 66 10.71 12.35 -5.13
CA PHE A 66 9.48 12.72 -4.43
C PHE A 66 9.59 12.41 -2.93
N LEU A 67 10.02 11.20 -2.58
CA LEU A 67 10.20 10.81 -1.18
C LEU A 67 11.28 11.65 -0.49
N ARG A 68 12.42 11.90 -1.14
CA ARG A 68 13.48 12.77 -0.58
C ARG A 68 13.03 14.20 -0.37
N ARG A 69 12.20 14.73 -1.25
CA ARG A 69 11.69 16.10 -1.18
C ARG A 69 10.66 16.28 -0.06
N HIS A 70 9.81 15.28 0.16
CA HIS A 70 8.64 15.43 1.01
C HIS A 70 8.74 14.70 2.37
N CYS A 71 9.56 13.66 2.51
CA CYS A 71 9.83 13.04 3.80
C CYS A 71 10.93 13.80 4.55
N HIS A 72 10.76 14.02 5.85
CA HIS A 72 11.81 14.58 6.70
C HIS A 72 12.54 13.46 7.44
N LYS A 73 13.67 13.00 6.89
CA LYS A 73 14.49 11.91 7.46
C LYS A 73 15.94 12.38 7.64
N PRO A 74 16.33 12.86 8.84
CA PRO A 74 17.68 13.41 9.06
C PRO A 74 18.79 12.39 8.80
N ASP A 75 18.54 11.10 9.05
CA ASP A 75 19.50 10.02 8.78
C ASP A 75 19.39 9.48 7.34
N GLY A 76 18.55 10.13 6.51
CA GLY A 76 18.39 9.84 5.10
C GLY A 76 17.37 8.76 4.76
N ILE A 77 17.25 8.51 3.46
CA ILE A 77 16.36 7.50 2.88
C ILE A 77 17.22 6.47 2.14
N ARG A 78 17.17 5.21 2.58
CA ARG A 78 17.86 4.09 1.95
C ARG A 78 16.92 3.39 0.99
N PHE A 79 17.34 3.25 -0.26
CA PHE A 79 16.64 2.45 -1.27
C PHE A 79 17.40 1.14 -1.46
N LEU A 80 16.76 0.01 -1.19
CA LEU A 80 17.27 -1.31 -1.53
C LEU A 80 16.50 -1.83 -2.74
N ARG A 81 17.23 -2.33 -3.74
CA ARG A 81 16.66 -3.12 -4.83
C ARG A 81 17.18 -4.54 -4.67
N ASP A 82 16.27 -5.46 -4.38
CA ASP A 82 16.62 -6.86 -4.17
C ASP A 82 16.76 -7.62 -5.50
N LYS A 83 17.21 -8.87 -5.40
CA LYS A 83 17.29 -9.77 -6.55
C LYS A 83 15.88 -9.98 -7.12
N PRO A 84 15.71 -10.03 -8.46
CA PRO A 84 14.41 -10.27 -9.03
C PRO A 84 13.76 -11.56 -8.50
N ILE A 85 12.47 -11.48 -8.17
CA ILE A 85 11.67 -12.61 -7.71
C ILE A 85 11.52 -13.59 -8.90
N PRO A 86 11.93 -14.87 -8.76
CA PRO A 86 11.84 -15.83 -9.86
C PRO A 86 10.42 -15.93 -10.41
N LEU A 87 10.28 -15.96 -11.74
CA LEU A 87 8.95 -15.99 -12.37
C LEU A 87 8.15 -17.22 -11.94
N THR A 88 8.84 -18.35 -11.71
CA THR A 88 8.24 -19.60 -11.22
C THR A 88 7.57 -19.47 -9.85
N GLN A 89 7.98 -18.49 -9.03
CA GLN A 89 7.37 -18.18 -7.73
C GLN A 89 6.24 -17.14 -7.87
N ALA A 90 6.36 -16.23 -8.84
CA ALA A 90 5.37 -15.19 -9.12
C ALA A 90 4.17 -15.67 -9.96
N GLU A 91 4.32 -16.72 -10.77
CA GLU A 91 3.27 -17.22 -11.64
C GLU A 91 1.98 -17.54 -10.88
N ARG A 92 0.88 -16.93 -11.32
CA ARG A 92 -0.48 -17.07 -10.77
C ARG A 92 -0.60 -16.69 -9.29
N THR A 93 0.40 -15.99 -8.74
CA THR A 93 0.40 -15.48 -7.37
C THR A 93 -0.13 -14.06 -7.35
N HIS A 94 -1.11 -13.77 -6.49
CA HIS A 94 -1.62 -12.41 -6.35
C HIS A 94 -0.51 -11.46 -5.83
N PRO A 95 -0.40 -10.20 -6.33
CA PRO A 95 0.69 -9.29 -5.95
C PRO A 95 0.86 -9.08 -4.44
N HIS A 96 -0.23 -9.00 -3.68
CA HIS A 96 -0.14 -8.89 -2.22
C HIS A 96 0.44 -10.14 -1.55
N GLY A 97 0.16 -11.33 -2.08
CA GLY A 97 0.75 -12.57 -1.58
C GLY A 97 2.23 -12.66 -1.94
N LEU A 98 2.59 -12.22 -3.14
CA LEU A 98 3.99 -12.09 -3.56
C LEU A 98 4.76 -11.13 -2.66
N ALA A 99 4.19 -9.94 -2.40
CA ALA A 99 4.74 -8.96 -1.47
C ALA A 99 4.94 -9.55 -0.07
N LEU A 100 3.93 -10.24 0.48
CA LEU A 100 4.06 -10.88 1.78
C LEU A 100 5.25 -11.84 1.82
N MET A 101 5.42 -12.67 0.79
CA MET A 101 6.47 -13.71 0.73
C MET A 101 7.89 -13.14 0.57
N HIS A 102 8.05 -12.01 -0.11
CA HIS A 102 9.37 -11.51 -0.52
C HIS A 102 9.84 -10.29 0.25
N MET A 103 8.93 -9.51 0.83
CA MET A 103 9.31 -8.36 1.65
C MET A 103 10.23 -8.82 2.80
N SER A 104 11.29 -8.06 3.08
CA SER A 104 12.27 -8.39 4.13
C SER A 104 12.24 -7.41 5.29
N GLY A 105 11.78 -6.19 5.04
CA GLY A 105 11.83 -5.11 6.02
C GLY A 105 13.22 -4.49 6.15
N PRO A 106 13.37 -3.43 6.98
CA PRO A 106 14.69 -2.90 7.31
C PRO A 106 15.54 -3.99 7.99
N PRO A 107 16.88 -4.03 7.86
CA PRO A 107 17.72 -5.04 8.52
C PRO A 107 17.54 -5.01 10.04
N GLY A 108 17.42 -6.18 10.67
CA GLY A 108 17.31 -6.32 12.13
C GLY A 108 18.67 -6.47 12.82
N GLY A 109 18.71 -6.24 14.13
CA GLY A 109 19.83 -6.68 14.98
C GLY A 109 21.05 -5.76 15.09
N GLY A 110 20.97 -4.51 14.64
CA GLY A 110 21.99 -3.49 14.88
C GLY A 110 21.64 -2.56 16.05
N SER A 111 22.61 -1.82 16.56
CA SER A 111 22.40 -0.68 17.49
C SER A 111 21.76 0.54 16.81
N ALA A 112 21.62 0.51 15.49
CA ALA A 112 21.00 1.58 14.72
C ALA A 112 19.51 1.70 15.09
N PRO A 113 18.98 2.94 15.20
CA PRO A 113 17.55 3.16 15.32
C PRO A 113 16.79 2.45 14.20
N GLN A 114 15.64 1.88 14.54
CA GLN A 114 14.77 1.29 13.53
C GLN A 114 14.43 2.35 12.48
N ALA A 115 14.37 1.97 11.21
CA ALA A 115 13.90 2.83 10.13
C ALA A 115 12.38 2.69 9.95
N ALA A 116 11.72 3.74 9.47
CA ALA A 116 10.39 3.60 8.89
C ALA A 116 10.50 2.71 7.64
N TYR A 117 9.41 2.04 7.26
CA TYR A 117 9.46 1.05 6.19
C TYR A 117 8.42 1.32 5.10
N LEU A 118 8.86 1.22 3.84
CA LEU A 118 8.02 1.30 2.64
C LEU A 118 8.45 0.19 1.67
N TYR A 119 7.47 -0.52 1.13
CA TYR A 119 7.68 -1.58 0.15
C TYR A 119 7.17 -1.17 -1.24
N VAL A 120 7.87 -1.56 -2.30
CA VAL A 120 7.47 -1.31 -3.69
C VAL A 120 7.62 -2.61 -4.46
N LEU A 121 6.53 -3.12 -5.03
CA LEU A 121 6.55 -4.29 -5.91
C LEU A 121 6.28 -3.88 -7.34
N ILE A 122 7.23 -4.16 -8.23
CA ILE A 122 7.12 -3.92 -9.67
C ILE A 122 6.99 -5.26 -10.39
N PHE A 123 5.90 -5.44 -11.12
CA PHE A 123 5.57 -6.72 -11.73
C PHE A 123 4.88 -6.54 -13.08
N ASP A 124 4.71 -7.64 -13.81
CA ASP A 124 3.96 -7.70 -15.07
C ASP A 124 2.89 -8.78 -14.91
N SER A 125 1.63 -8.39 -14.81
CA SER A 125 0.52 -9.34 -14.63
C SER A 125 0.42 -10.36 -15.75
N LYS A 126 0.78 -9.99 -16.98
CA LYS A 126 0.70 -10.88 -18.15
C LYS A 126 1.77 -11.96 -18.06
N ARG A 127 3.00 -11.58 -17.71
CA ARG A 127 4.08 -12.54 -17.43
C ARG A 127 3.72 -13.47 -16.26
N MET A 128 3.13 -12.92 -15.20
CA MET A 128 2.64 -13.69 -14.06
C MET A 128 1.37 -14.51 -14.36
N ARG A 129 0.81 -14.46 -15.58
CA ARG A 129 -0.41 -15.18 -15.96
C ARG A 129 -1.61 -14.87 -15.05
N LEU A 130 -1.71 -13.63 -14.58
CA LEU A 130 -2.87 -13.14 -13.85
C LEU A 130 -4.02 -12.83 -14.82
N PRO A 131 -5.28 -12.96 -14.39
CA PRO A 131 -6.43 -12.83 -15.28
C PRO A 131 -6.63 -11.41 -15.84
N LYS A 132 -6.11 -10.40 -15.15
CA LYS A 132 -6.19 -9.00 -15.59
C LYS A 132 -5.01 -8.19 -15.06
N PRO A 133 -4.59 -7.14 -15.77
CA PRO A 133 -3.70 -6.13 -15.22
C PRO A 133 -4.30 -5.42 -14.01
N HIS A 134 -3.43 -5.08 -13.07
CA HIS A 134 -3.74 -4.32 -11.88
C HIS A 134 -3.38 -2.86 -12.12
N ARG A 135 -4.21 -1.92 -11.66
CA ARG A 135 -3.79 -0.51 -11.66
C ARG A 135 -2.58 -0.36 -10.74
N VAL A 136 -1.73 0.62 -11.03
CA VAL A 136 -0.78 1.09 -10.03
C VAL A 136 -1.58 1.59 -8.83
N HIS A 137 -1.24 1.15 -7.62
CA HIS A 137 -2.01 1.48 -6.42
C HIS A 137 -1.20 1.32 -5.13
N VAL A 138 -1.63 2.01 -4.09
CA VAL A 138 -1.32 1.71 -2.69
C VAL A 138 -2.33 0.70 -2.13
N SER A 139 -1.85 -0.28 -1.36
CA SER A 139 -2.76 -1.21 -0.68
C SER A 139 -3.46 -0.54 0.50
N THR A 140 -4.79 -0.50 0.46
CA THR A 140 -5.61 -0.08 1.63
C THR A 140 -5.50 -1.05 2.80
N GLN A 141 -5.03 -2.28 2.54
CA GLN A 141 -4.88 -3.30 3.57
C GLN A 141 -3.61 -3.13 4.37
N TYR A 142 -2.55 -2.70 3.69
CA TYR A 142 -1.22 -2.47 4.21
C TYR A 142 -0.67 -1.22 3.50
N PRO A 143 -0.89 -0.02 4.06
CA PRO A 143 -0.70 1.27 3.40
C PRO A 143 0.77 1.71 3.37
N CYS A 144 1.68 0.74 3.48
CA CYS A 144 3.12 0.91 3.41
C CYS A 144 3.67 0.14 2.20
N ALA A 145 2.83 -0.13 1.20
CA ALA A 145 3.21 -0.84 -0.03
C ALA A 145 2.62 -0.18 -1.29
N ILE A 146 3.48 0.05 -2.28
CA ILE A 146 3.11 0.47 -3.64
C ILE A 146 3.21 -0.74 -4.58
N TYR A 147 2.21 -0.92 -5.42
CA TYR A 147 2.17 -1.98 -6.42
C TYR A 147 2.16 -1.36 -7.81
N ILE A 148 3.16 -1.67 -8.63
CA ILE A 148 3.33 -1.16 -9.99
C ILE A 148 3.25 -2.31 -10.98
N ASP A 149 2.14 -2.42 -11.69
CA ASP A 149 1.97 -3.39 -12.78
C ASP A 149 2.33 -2.75 -14.13
N VAL A 150 3.47 -3.13 -14.71
CA VAL A 150 3.93 -2.58 -15.98
C VAL A 150 3.07 -3.04 -17.17
N ALA A 151 2.23 -4.06 -16.98
CA ALA A 151 1.29 -4.52 -18.00
C ALA A 151 0.01 -3.67 -18.06
N TRP A 152 -0.23 -2.82 -17.06
CA TRP A 152 -1.35 -1.90 -17.05
C TRP A 152 -1.06 -0.69 -17.93
N GLU A 153 -1.78 -0.60 -19.05
CA GLU A 153 -1.65 0.46 -20.05
C GLU A 153 -0.17 0.74 -20.44
N PRO A 154 0.53 -0.19 -21.11
CA PRO A 154 1.98 -0.13 -21.30
C PRO A 154 2.48 1.15 -21.98
N LEU A 155 1.66 1.74 -22.87
CA LEU A 155 1.96 3.03 -23.51
C LEU A 155 1.86 4.21 -22.54
N LEU A 156 0.94 4.15 -21.58
CA LEU A 156 0.83 5.14 -20.51
C LEU A 156 1.99 4.99 -19.54
N HIS A 157 2.37 3.76 -19.16
CA HIS A 157 3.46 3.55 -18.22
C HIS A 157 4.77 4.22 -18.68
N LYS A 158 5.15 4.06 -19.96
CA LYS A 158 6.37 4.69 -20.51
C LYS A 158 6.36 6.23 -20.50
N ARG A 159 5.19 6.86 -20.43
CA ARG A 159 5.06 8.33 -20.50
C ARG A 159 4.65 8.98 -19.19
N ALA A 160 3.95 8.24 -18.35
CA ALA A 160 3.34 8.71 -17.13
C ALA A 160 3.80 7.92 -15.90
N GLY A 161 4.70 6.93 -16.05
CA GLY A 161 5.19 6.10 -14.95
C GLY A 161 5.77 6.94 -13.81
N ALA A 162 6.58 7.95 -14.12
CA ALA A 162 7.06 8.93 -13.15
C ALA A 162 5.93 9.64 -12.39
N ARG A 163 4.91 10.15 -13.10
CA ARG A 163 3.76 10.81 -12.48
C ARG A 163 2.95 9.83 -11.62
N MET A 164 2.74 8.61 -12.08
CA MET A 164 1.99 7.59 -11.36
C MET A 164 2.72 7.14 -10.08
N ALA A 165 4.04 6.95 -10.15
CA ALA A 165 4.83 6.63 -8.96
C ALA A 165 4.78 7.77 -7.93
N GLN A 166 4.85 9.02 -8.37
CA GLN A 166 4.64 10.20 -7.51
C GLN A 166 3.23 10.25 -6.93
N HIS A 167 2.21 9.90 -7.71
CA HIS A 167 0.81 9.88 -7.30
C HIS A 167 0.58 8.89 -6.15
N GLU A 168 1.02 7.64 -6.30
CA GLU A 168 0.90 6.64 -5.24
C GLU A 168 1.74 6.99 -4.01
N ALA A 169 2.95 7.51 -4.21
CA ALA A 169 3.76 8.00 -3.10
C ALA A 169 3.04 9.12 -2.34
N GLY A 170 2.34 10.00 -3.05
CA GLY A 170 1.55 11.06 -2.45
C GLY A 170 0.38 10.53 -1.60
N HIS A 171 -0.31 9.47 -2.03
CA HIS A 171 -1.32 8.82 -1.19
C HIS A 171 -0.71 8.28 0.11
N ILE A 172 0.47 7.64 0.05
CA ILE A 172 1.20 7.16 1.24
C ILE A 172 1.60 8.30 2.18
N LEU A 173 1.91 9.47 1.63
CA LEU A 173 2.18 10.70 2.39
C LEU A 173 0.92 11.44 2.84
N GLY A 174 -0.26 10.83 2.69
CA GLY A 174 -1.53 11.35 3.20
C GLY A 174 -2.11 12.51 2.39
N LEU A 175 -1.61 12.76 1.18
CA LEU A 175 -2.14 13.81 0.32
C LEU A 175 -3.58 13.53 -0.09
N CYS A 176 -4.37 14.60 -0.22
CA CYS A 176 -5.76 14.58 -0.70
C CYS A 176 -6.77 13.93 0.24
N LYS A 177 -6.38 13.63 1.49
CA LYS A 177 -7.34 13.31 2.57
C LYS A 177 -8.24 14.52 2.90
N ASN A 178 -7.72 15.73 2.70
CA ASN A 178 -8.45 16.96 2.89
C ASN A 178 -9.46 17.19 1.76
N THR A 179 -10.75 17.06 2.07
CA THR A 179 -11.84 17.17 1.09
C THR A 179 -12.15 18.61 0.66
N SER A 180 -11.47 19.62 1.24
CA SER A 180 -11.61 21.01 0.80
C SER A 180 -11.14 21.20 -0.66
N HIS A 181 -10.05 20.52 -1.04
CA HIS A 181 -9.44 20.61 -2.37
C HIS A 181 -9.35 19.26 -3.11
N GLY A 182 -9.78 18.16 -2.47
CA GLY A 182 -9.79 16.81 -3.05
C GLY A 182 -11.14 16.10 -2.94
N ASP A 183 -11.21 14.86 -3.40
CA ASP A 183 -12.36 13.96 -3.22
C ASP A 183 -12.12 12.91 -2.09
N GLY A 184 -11.09 13.14 -1.27
CA GLY A 184 -10.61 12.18 -0.27
C GLY A 184 -9.57 11.20 -0.82
N ALA A 185 -9.42 11.09 -2.14
CA ALA A 185 -8.39 10.30 -2.80
C ALA A 185 -7.48 11.16 -3.67
N HIS A 186 -8.05 11.99 -4.55
CA HIS A 186 -7.34 12.78 -5.55
C HIS A 186 -7.56 14.28 -5.37
N CYS A 187 -6.60 15.05 -5.86
CA CYS A 187 -6.68 16.50 -5.94
C CYS A 187 -7.63 16.94 -7.07
N ARG A 188 -8.42 18.00 -6.84
CA ARG A 188 -9.26 18.59 -7.91
C ARG A 188 -8.44 19.36 -8.93
N ASN A 189 -7.25 19.86 -8.55
CA ASN A 189 -6.33 20.52 -9.47
C ASN A 189 -5.73 19.49 -10.45
N LYS A 190 -6.17 19.51 -11.71
CA LYS A 190 -5.70 18.58 -12.75
C LYS A 190 -4.21 18.76 -13.11
N GLY A 191 -3.63 19.92 -12.82
CA GLY A 191 -2.20 20.16 -12.94
C GLY A 191 -1.37 19.45 -11.86
N CYS A 192 -1.94 19.20 -10.68
CA CYS A 192 -1.22 18.54 -9.59
C CYS A 192 -0.93 17.06 -9.94
N PRO A 193 0.24 16.49 -9.59
CA PRO A 193 0.51 15.05 -9.66
C PRO A 193 -0.55 14.20 -8.95
N MET A 194 -1.14 14.72 -7.88
CA MET A 194 -2.24 14.06 -7.14
C MET A 194 -3.61 14.22 -7.80
N GLY A 195 -3.71 15.01 -8.87
CA GLY A 195 -4.92 15.04 -9.68
C GLY A 195 -5.17 13.68 -10.32
N GLY A 196 -6.44 13.28 -10.43
CA GLY A 196 -6.80 12.04 -11.12
C GLY A 196 -6.10 11.98 -12.47
N VAL A 197 -5.47 10.84 -12.79
CA VAL A 197 -4.64 10.66 -14.00
C VAL A 197 -5.53 10.72 -15.24
N THR A 198 -5.89 11.93 -15.67
CA THR A 198 -6.64 12.18 -16.89
C THR A 198 -5.63 12.40 -18.00
N PHE A 199 -5.52 11.41 -18.88
CA PHE A 199 -4.69 11.54 -20.08
C PHE A 199 -5.39 12.46 -21.07
N SER A 200 -4.82 13.64 -21.32
CA SER A 200 -5.30 14.53 -22.37
C SER A 200 -4.82 14.02 -23.73
N THR A 201 -5.72 13.37 -24.47
CA THR A 201 -5.46 12.87 -25.83
C THR A 201 -5.03 13.97 -26.79
N SER A 202 -5.53 15.20 -26.61
CA SER A 202 -5.11 16.36 -27.41
C SER A 202 -3.65 16.75 -27.13
N ARG A 203 -3.23 16.87 -25.86
CA ARG A 203 -1.81 17.13 -25.54
C ARG A 203 -0.89 16.05 -26.09
N TRP A 204 -1.35 14.80 -26.05
CA TRP A 204 -0.64 13.69 -26.66
C TRP A 204 -0.49 13.84 -28.18
N LEU A 205 -1.57 14.16 -28.89
CA LEU A 205 -1.56 14.36 -30.34
C LEU A 205 -0.58 15.48 -30.76
N PHE A 206 -0.41 16.48 -29.92
CA PHE A 206 0.49 17.62 -30.16
C PHE A 206 1.88 17.47 -29.55
N GLY A 207 2.24 16.30 -29.01
CA GLY A 207 3.57 16.06 -28.41
C GLY A 207 3.89 16.96 -27.22
N LEU A 208 2.88 17.57 -26.58
CA LEU A 208 3.09 18.48 -25.47
C LEU A 208 3.47 17.67 -24.22
N PRO A 209 4.47 18.12 -23.44
CA PRO A 209 4.88 17.42 -22.23
C PRO A 209 3.71 17.35 -21.22
N PRO A 210 3.66 16.29 -20.39
CA PRO A 210 2.67 16.19 -19.34
C PRO A 210 2.76 17.39 -18.39
N THR A 211 1.61 17.95 -18.02
CA THR A 211 1.51 19.13 -17.15
C THR A 211 1.93 18.81 -15.72
N ALA A 212 2.94 19.55 -15.27
CA ALA A 212 3.45 19.71 -13.90
C ALA A 212 3.97 18.44 -13.18
N GLN A 213 5.23 18.56 -12.74
CA GLN A 213 5.96 17.59 -11.91
C GLN A 213 5.89 17.91 -10.41
N GLN A 214 5.18 18.98 -10.03
CA GLN A 214 5.18 19.52 -8.67
C GLN A 214 3.78 19.52 -8.07
N LEU A 215 3.69 19.26 -6.77
CA LEU A 215 2.45 19.38 -6.00
C LEU A 215 1.93 20.82 -6.06
N CYS A 216 0.60 20.98 -6.14
CA CYS A 216 -0.02 22.30 -5.96
C CYS A 216 0.06 22.75 -4.50
N GLN A 217 -0.20 24.03 -4.26
CA GLN A 217 -0.13 24.62 -2.92
C GLN A 217 -1.02 23.88 -1.91
N ASP A 218 -2.26 23.56 -2.26
CA ASP A 218 -3.17 22.84 -1.34
C ASP A 218 -2.61 21.47 -0.88
N CYS A 219 -1.94 20.74 -1.77
CA CYS A 219 -1.29 19.47 -1.40
C CYS A 219 -0.01 19.70 -0.58
N LEU A 220 0.72 20.80 -0.80
CA LEU A 220 1.85 21.18 0.06
C LEU A 220 1.37 21.58 1.46
N ASP A 221 0.20 22.22 1.55
CA ASP A 221 -0.44 22.59 2.80
C ASP A 221 -0.89 21.35 3.58
N ASP A 222 -1.42 20.31 2.91
CA ASP A 222 -1.70 19.00 3.52
C ASP A 222 -0.45 18.40 4.17
N LEU A 223 0.70 18.38 3.48
CA LEU A 223 1.96 17.89 4.04
C LEU A 223 2.40 18.71 5.25
N THR A 224 2.22 20.02 5.18
CA THR A 224 2.57 20.95 6.25
C THR A 224 1.70 20.72 7.48
N ALA A 225 0.38 20.60 7.31
CA ALA A 225 -0.56 20.28 8.37
C ALA A 225 -0.27 18.91 9.00
N ALA A 226 0.02 17.89 8.18
CA ALA A 226 0.40 16.57 8.69
C ALA A 226 1.68 16.64 9.54
N ARG A 227 2.70 17.38 9.10
CA ARG A 227 3.93 17.59 9.90
C ARG A 227 3.65 18.32 11.21
N GLN A 228 2.79 19.33 11.19
CA GLN A 228 2.41 20.09 12.39
C GLN A 228 1.60 19.25 13.40
N SER A 229 0.90 18.20 12.94
CA SER A 229 0.14 17.32 13.84
C SER A 229 1.03 16.45 14.75
N GLY A 230 2.33 16.39 14.48
CA GLY A 230 3.28 15.59 15.26
C GLY A 230 3.13 14.08 15.02
N PRO A 231 4.00 13.26 15.65
CA PRO A 231 3.97 11.81 15.47
C PRO A 231 2.75 11.20 16.16
N ASP A 232 2.07 10.25 15.49
CA ASP A 232 1.03 9.45 16.15
C ASP A 232 1.69 8.37 17.00
N GLY A 233 1.73 8.57 18.32
CA GLY A 233 2.33 7.64 19.28
C GLY A 233 1.65 6.26 19.32
N ARG A 234 0.51 6.08 18.63
CA ARG A 234 -0.12 4.77 18.46
C ARG A 234 0.50 3.97 17.33
N LEU A 235 1.15 4.62 16.36
CA LEU A 235 1.72 3.98 15.18
C LEU A 235 3.21 3.69 15.37
N SER A 236 3.62 2.51 14.93
CA SER A 236 5.03 2.09 14.93
C SER A 236 5.24 0.98 13.90
N PHE A 237 6.49 0.71 13.55
CA PHE A 237 6.90 -0.49 12.84
C PHE A 237 7.47 -1.51 13.83
N SER A 238 7.25 -2.80 13.58
CA SER A 238 8.04 -3.90 14.15
C SER A 238 8.51 -4.78 12.99
N GLY A 239 9.78 -4.68 12.62
CA GLY A 239 10.27 -5.20 11.35
C GLY A 239 9.47 -4.61 10.16
N PRO A 240 8.94 -5.44 9.24
CA PRO A 240 8.08 -4.98 8.16
C PRO A 240 6.62 -4.74 8.57
N ALA A 241 6.19 -5.11 9.78
CA ALA A 241 4.79 -4.97 10.17
C ALA A 241 4.49 -3.54 10.64
N LEU A 242 3.39 -2.95 10.14
CA LEU A 242 2.83 -1.71 10.68
C LEU A 242 1.96 -2.05 11.90
N VAL A 243 2.28 -1.46 13.06
CA VAL A 243 1.61 -1.69 14.34
C VAL A 243 0.84 -0.43 14.74
N ARG A 244 -0.46 -0.59 14.97
CA ARG A 244 -1.37 0.42 15.54
C ARG A 244 -1.81 0.00 16.94
N ARG A 245 -1.55 0.83 17.94
CA ARG A 245 -2.00 0.64 19.32
C ARG A 245 -3.37 1.24 19.52
N GLU A 246 -4.22 0.51 20.21
CA GLU A 246 -5.56 0.92 20.59
C GLU A 246 -5.74 0.74 22.11
N ASN A 247 -6.89 1.18 22.63
CA ASN A 247 -7.17 1.08 24.05
C ASN A 247 -7.35 -0.39 24.50
N GLY A 248 -6.26 -0.99 24.97
CA GLY A 248 -6.22 -2.36 25.51
C GLY A 248 -5.86 -3.45 24.51
N TYR A 249 -5.43 -3.11 23.29
CA TYR A 249 -4.96 -4.06 22.27
C TYR A 249 -4.11 -3.34 21.22
N PHE A 250 -3.51 -4.09 20.31
CA PHE A 250 -2.88 -3.56 19.11
C PHE A 250 -3.29 -4.37 17.87
N VAL A 251 -3.15 -3.73 16.71
CA VAL A 251 -3.34 -4.32 15.38
C VAL A 251 -2.03 -4.21 14.62
N ALA A 252 -1.44 -5.34 14.26
CA ALA A 252 -0.28 -5.42 13.39
C ALA A 252 -0.71 -5.87 11.98
N SER A 253 -0.18 -5.21 10.96
CA SER A 253 -0.57 -5.43 9.56
C SER A 253 0.64 -5.73 8.69
N LEU A 254 0.46 -6.73 7.82
CA LEU A 254 1.31 -7.06 6.67
C LEU A 254 0.39 -7.22 5.45
N PRO A 255 0.91 -7.31 4.21
CA PRO A 255 0.09 -7.68 3.06
C PRO A 255 -0.68 -8.98 3.31
N LEU A 256 -2.00 -8.98 3.11
CA LEU A 256 -2.92 -10.11 3.36
C LEU A 256 -3.02 -10.64 4.81
N GLN A 257 -2.30 -10.08 5.78
CA GLN A 257 -2.30 -10.60 7.15
C GLN A 257 -2.53 -9.46 8.16
N ILE A 258 -3.51 -9.66 9.04
CA ILE A 258 -3.77 -8.77 10.17
C ILE A 258 -3.71 -9.61 11.45
N GLN A 259 -2.89 -9.17 12.41
CA GLN A 259 -2.85 -9.76 13.73
C GLN A 259 -3.40 -8.77 14.74
N VAL A 260 -4.29 -9.26 15.61
CA VAL A 260 -4.80 -8.49 16.75
C VAL A 260 -4.31 -9.14 18.03
N SER A 261 -3.82 -8.37 18.99
CA SER A 261 -3.40 -8.91 20.28
C SER A 261 -3.62 -7.92 21.42
N PHE A 262 -4.00 -8.45 22.58
CA PHE A 262 -4.21 -7.80 23.86
C PHE A 262 -2.95 -7.82 24.73
N ARG A 263 -1.88 -8.50 24.29
CA ARG A 263 -0.56 -8.41 24.92
C ARG A 263 0.07 -7.04 24.68
N PRO A 264 1.06 -6.61 25.50
CA PRO A 264 1.76 -5.35 25.27
C PRO A 264 2.40 -5.30 23.87
N ALA A 265 2.21 -4.21 23.13
CA ALA A 265 2.80 -4.06 21.80
C ALA A 265 4.35 -4.11 21.81
N ALA A 266 4.98 -3.80 22.95
CA ALA A 266 6.44 -3.88 23.11
C ALA A 266 6.99 -5.33 23.03
N SER A 267 6.16 -6.35 23.29
CA SER A 267 6.57 -7.75 23.16
C SER A 267 6.29 -8.32 21.75
N PHE A 268 5.82 -7.51 20.81
CA PHE A 268 5.45 -7.97 19.48
C PHE A 268 6.65 -7.95 18.52
N ASP A 269 6.95 -9.12 17.95
CA ASP A 269 7.93 -9.28 16.88
C ASP A 269 7.23 -9.45 15.52
N GLY A 270 7.31 -8.41 14.69
CA GLY A 270 6.72 -8.45 13.36
C GLY A 270 7.43 -9.39 12.38
N ARG A 271 8.69 -9.79 12.63
CA ARG A 271 9.36 -10.84 11.84
C ARG A 271 8.81 -12.21 12.16
N GLN A 272 8.50 -12.47 13.42
CA GLN A 272 7.82 -13.71 13.81
C GLN A 272 6.43 -13.79 13.16
N MET A 273 5.66 -12.69 13.17
CA MET A 273 4.39 -12.59 12.45
C MET A 273 4.57 -12.87 10.96
N GLN A 274 5.60 -12.27 10.34
CA GLN A 274 5.89 -12.47 8.93
C GLN A 274 6.22 -13.93 8.61
N ALA A 275 7.11 -14.57 9.38
CA ALA A 275 7.48 -15.97 9.17
C ALA A 275 6.27 -16.91 9.31
N ALA A 276 5.38 -16.64 10.28
CA ALA A 276 4.13 -17.37 10.43
C ALA A 276 3.20 -17.17 9.22
N ALA A 277 3.10 -15.94 8.71
CA ALA A 277 2.31 -15.60 7.54
C ALA A 277 2.87 -16.25 6.25
N HIS A 278 4.20 -16.31 6.09
CA HIS A 278 4.87 -17.04 5.00
C HIS A 278 4.48 -18.51 5.02
N LYS A 279 4.59 -19.16 6.17
CA LYS A 279 4.22 -20.57 6.33
C LYS A 279 2.75 -20.80 5.98
N ALA A 280 1.84 -19.99 6.52
CA ALA A 280 0.41 -20.11 6.25
C ALA A 280 0.08 -19.92 4.75
N LEU A 281 0.72 -18.95 4.09
CA LEU A 281 0.51 -18.70 2.66
C LEU A 281 1.07 -19.85 1.81
N ALA A 282 2.27 -20.35 2.12
CA ALA A 282 2.86 -21.50 1.43
C ALA A 282 1.96 -22.74 1.53
N GLU A 283 1.42 -23.04 2.72
CA GLU A 283 0.45 -24.12 2.92
C GLU A 283 -0.85 -23.91 2.12
N ALA A 284 -1.37 -22.67 2.09
CA ALA A 284 -2.55 -22.33 1.31
C ALA A 284 -2.32 -22.51 -0.20
N MET A 285 -1.17 -22.06 -0.72
CA MET A 285 -0.78 -22.22 -2.12
C MET A 285 -0.61 -23.70 -2.48
N ALA A 286 -0.02 -24.51 -1.61
CA ALA A 286 0.10 -25.96 -1.80
C ALA A 286 -1.28 -26.65 -1.87
N LYS A 287 -2.25 -26.21 -1.06
CA LYS A 287 -3.64 -26.71 -1.11
C LYS A 287 -4.39 -26.26 -2.37
N ALA A 288 -4.19 -25.01 -2.80
CA ALA A 288 -4.84 -24.48 -4.02
C ALA A 288 -4.40 -25.23 -5.28
N ARG A 289 -3.14 -25.64 -5.37
CA ARG A 289 -2.61 -26.48 -6.47
C ARG A 289 -3.33 -27.83 -6.59
N LYS A 290 -3.93 -28.34 -5.51
CA LYS A 290 -4.74 -29.57 -5.49
C LYS A 290 -6.20 -29.37 -5.92
N GLY A 291 -6.53 -28.25 -6.56
CA GLY A 291 -7.86 -27.99 -7.13
C GLY A 291 -8.87 -27.32 -6.19
N THR A 292 -8.47 -26.93 -4.97
CA THR A 292 -9.35 -26.16 -4.08
C THR A 292 -9.31 -24.68 -4.44
N LYS A 293 -10.35 -24.18 -5.14
CA LYS A 293 -10.50 -22.76 -5.52
C LYS A 293 -10.89 -21.89 -4.31
N LYS A 294 -10.08 -21.83 -3.26
CA LYS A 294 -10.28 -20.84 -2.20
C LYS A 294 -9.44 -19.60 -2.48
N GLN A 295 -10.11 -18.46 -2.61
CA GLN A 295 -9.47 -17.15 -2.65
C GLN A 295 -8.73 -16.93 -1.33
N VAL A 296 -7.46 -16.53 -1.39
CA VAL A 296 -6.70 -16.12 -0.21
C VAL A 296 -7.24 -14.76 0.23
N LEU A 297 -8.17 -14.77 1.18
CA LEU A 297 -8.70 -13.56 1.80
C LEU A 297 -7.72 -13.06 2.88
N PRO A 298 -7.74 -11.75 3.19
CA PRO A 298 -6.97 -11.22 4.31
C PRO A 298 -7.33 -11.98 5.57
N LEU A 299 -6.33 -12.55 6.23
CA LEU A 299 -6.54 -13.32 7.45
C LEU A 299 -6.39 -12.39 8.65
N VAL A 300 -7.50 -12.11 9.32
CA VAL A 300 -7.47 -11.54 10.66
C VAL A 300 -7.33 -12.70 11.65
N HIS A 301 -6.34 -12.62 12.53
CA HIS A 301 -6.06 -13.64 13.53
C HIS A 301 -5.71 -12.99 14.88
N CYS A 302 -6.09 -13.64 15.98
CA CYS A 302 -5.68 -13.27 17.33
C CYS A 302 -4.98 -14.49 17.96
N PRO A 303 -3.65 -14.41 18.22
CA PRO A 303 -2.89 -15.53 18.76
C PRO A 303 -2.99 -15.63 20.28
N ASP A 304 -3.75 -14.74 20.94
CA ASP A 304 -3.78 -14.70 22.39
C ASP A 304 -4.75 -15.75 22.93
N ASP A 305 -4.26 -16.48 23.93
CA ASP A 305 -5.08 -17.38 24.71
C ASP A 305 -5.77 -16.59 25.82
N PHE A 306 -7.08 -16.78 25.94
CA PHE A 306 -7.88 -16.22 27.03
C PHE A 306 -8.17 -17.31 28.04
N GLU A 307 -7.85 -17.06 29.31
CA GLU A 307 -8.03 -18.00 30.43
C GLU A 307 -9.48 -18.44 30.59
N ASP A 308 -10.44 -17.54 30.35
CA ASP A 308 -11.87 -17.83 30.44
C ASP A 308 -12.70 -17.24 29.28
N ALA A 309 -13.93 -17.76 29.13
CA ALA A 309 -14.87 -17.31 28.12
C ALA A 309 -15.37 -15.87 28.32
N PRO A 310 -15.64 -15.39 29.56
CA PRO A 310 -16.00 -13.99 29.82
C PRO A 310 -14.95 -12.97 29.32
N ALA A 311 -13.67 -13.18 29.63
CA ALA A 311 -12.57 -12.31 29.20
C ALA A 311 -12.46 -12.29 27.68
N ARG A 312 -12.51 -13.46 27.02
CA ARG A 312 -12.54 -13.58 25.56
C ARG A 312 -13.70 -12.81 24.93
N ARG A 313 -14.89 -12.94 25.52
CA ARG A 313 -16.11 -12.24 25.06
C ARG A 313 -15.94 -10.72 25.17
N ALA A 314 -15.46 -10.21 26.29
CA ALA A 314 -15.20 -8.78 26.49
C ALA A 314 -14.15 -8.24 25.50
N ALA A 315 -13.09 -9.02 25.25
CA ALA A 315 -12.05 -8.71 24.28
C ALA A 315 -12.63 -8.54 22.86
N TYR A 316 -13.41 -9.52 22.39
CA TYR A 316 -14.04 -9.47 21.07
C TYR A 316 -15.11 -8.38 20.96
N GLN A 317 -15.89 -8.13 22.01
CA GLN A 317 -16.83 -7.01 22.04
C GLN A 317 -16.13 -5.67 21.80
N ARG A 318 -14.96 -5.45 22.40
CA ARG A 318 -14.15 -4.25 22.18
C ARG A 318 -13.72 -4.12 20.72
N LEU A 319 -13.23 -5.20 20.12
CA LEU A 319 -12.80 -5.22 18.72
C LEU A 319 -13.93 -5.00 17.71
N THR A 320 -15.19 -5.23 18.07
CA THR A 320 -16.32 -4.90 17.16
C THR A 320 -16.44 -3.41 16.84
N ARG A 321 -15.73 -2.55 17.60
CA ARG A 321 -15.64 -1.10 17.43
C ARG A 321 -14.29 -0.66 16.85
N ASP A 322 -13.42 -1.58 16.45
CA ASP A 322 -12.15 -1.23 15.79
C ASP A 322 -12.43 -0.46 14.50
N PRO A 323 -11.66 0.62 14.21
CA PRO A 323 -11.88 1.43 13.01
C PRO A 323 -11.54 0.71 11.70
N ASP A 324 -10.76 -0.38 11.73
CA ASP A 324 -10.61 -1.28 10.59
C ASP A 324 -11.85 -2.19 10.48
N PRO A 325 -12.68 -2.02 9.44
CA PRO A 325 -13.91 -2.80 9.29
C PRO A 325 -13.64 -4.31 9.19
N ARG A 326 -12.43 -4.72 8.79
CA ARG A 326 -12.05 -6.14 8.70
C ARG A 326 -11.84 -6.74 10.08
N VAL A 327 -11.19 -6.02 10.99
CA VAL A 327 -11.02 -6.40 12.39
C VAL A 327 -12.38 -6.45 13.08
N ALA A 328 -13.19 -5.41 12.91
CA ALA A 328 -14.54 -5.37 13.48
C ALA A 328 -15.44 -6.51 12.98
N ALA A 329 -15.42 -6.80 11.67
CA ALA A 329 -16.20 -7.89 11.09
C ALA A 329 -15.71 -9.27 11.56
N TRP A 330 -14.39 -9.47 11.69
CA TRP A 330 -13.84 -10.70 12.25
C TRP A 330 -14.28 -10.90 13.71
N ALA A 331 -14.15 -9.87 14.54
CA ALA A 331 -14.54 -9.94 15.95
C ALA A 331 -16.03 -10.25 16.13
N LYS A 332 -16.92 -9.68 15.30
CA LYS A 332 -18.35 -10.01 15.29
C LYS A 332 -18.61 -11.49 15.00
N ARG A 333 -17.87 -12.10 14.06
CA ARG A 333 -17.99 -13.53 13.76
C ARG A 333 -17.51 -14.40 14.91
N GLU A 334 -16.37 -14.07 15.51
CA GLU A 334 -15.85 -14.83 16.66
C GLU A 334 -16.75 -14.72 17.88
N LEU A 335 -17.31 -13.53 18.14
CA LEU A 335 -18.27 -13.31 19.24
C LEU A 335 -19.53 -14.16 19.08
N LYS A 336 -20.04 -14.34 17.85
CA LYS A 336 -21.19 -15.20 17.57
C LYS A 336 -20.93 -16.66 17.93
N LYS A 337 -19.69 -17.16 17.76
CA LYS A 337 -19.31 -18.54 18.12
C LYS A 337 -19.29 -18.79 19.64
N LEU A 338 -19.24 -17.72 20.44
CA LEU A 338 -19.25 -17.80 21.90
C LEU A 338 -20.66 -17.73 22.49
N GLN A 339 -21.71 -17.60 21.67
CA GLN A 339 -23.09 -17.67 22.14
C GLN A 339 -23.42 -19.12 22.50
N PRO A 340 -24.06 -19.37 23.66
CA PRO A 340 -24.39 -20.71 24.13
C PRO A 340 -25.36 -21.45 23.22
#